data_AF-A0A3N5NMP9-F1
#
_entry.id   AF-A0A3N5NMP9-F1
#
_cell.length_a   1.000
_cell.length_b   1.000
_cell.length_c   1.000
_cell.angle_alpha   90.00
_cell.angle_beta   90.00
_cell.angle_gamma   90.00
#
_symmetry.space_group_name_H-M   'P 1'
#
loop_
_entity.id
_entity.type
_entity.pdbx_description
1 polymer ?
#
loop_
_entity_poly.entity_id
_entity_poly.type
_entity_poly.pdbx_seq_one_letter_code
_entity_poly.pdbx_strand_id
1 'polypeptide(L)' 'GTGLGLAIAYGIVKMHRGAIDVRSKVGEGTTFWVKLPASQSARHSEETVA' A
#
# COMPACT_ATOMS: atom_id res chain seq x y z
N GLY A 1 -9.11 -14.41 -17.12
CA GLY A 1 -8.99 -14.56 -15.65
C GLY A 1 -10.31 -14.19 -15.00
N THR A 2 -10.63 -14.74 -13.82
CA THR A 2 -11.93 -14.61 -13.15
C THR A 2 -12.16 -13.29 -12.39
N GLY A 3 -11.22 -12.33 -12.48
CA GLY A 3 -11.32 -11.04 -11.77
C GLY A 3 -10.96 -11.10 -10.27
N LEU A 4 -10.54 -12.25 -9.74
CA LEU A 4 -10.26 -12.43 -8.31
C LEU A 4 -8.97 -11.77 -7.82
N GLY A 5 -8.02 -11.47 -8.72
CA GLY A 5 -6.68 -11.01 -8.32
C GLY A 5 -6.69 -9.71 -7.50
N LEU A 6 -7.44 -8.70 -7.93
CA LEU A 6 -7.50 -7.42 -7.20
C LEU A 6 -8.25 -7.57 -5.87
N ALA A 7 -9.27 -8.43 -5.81
CA ALA A 7 -9.99 -8.70 -4.56
C ALA A 7 -9.06 -9.36 -3.52
N ILE A 8 -8.25 -10.33 -3.96
CA ILE A 8 -7.23 -10.97 -3.11
C ILE A 8 -6.20 -9.93 -2.64
N ALA A 9 -5.65 -9.13 -3.55
CA ALA A 9 -4.67 -8.09 -3.20
C ALA A 9 -5.25 -7.07 -2.21
N TYR A 10 -6.51 -6.64 -2.42
CA TYR A 10 -7.21 -5.75 -1.51
C TYR A 10 -7.33 -6.35 -0.10
N GLY A 11 -7.71 -7.62 0.01
CA GLY A 11 -7.78 -8.34 1.28
C GLY A 11 -6.43 -8.37 2.01
N ILE A 12 -5.36 -8.72 1.29
CA ILE A 12 -3.99 -8.76 1.84
C ILE A 12 -3.58 -7.39 2.37
N VAL A 13 -3.74 -6.34 1.58
CA VAL A 13 -3.33 -4.98 1.97
C VAL A 13 -4.12 -4.49 3.18
N LYS A 14 -5.43 -4.76 3.24
CA LYS A 14 -6.26 -4.41 4.40
C LYS A 14 -5.85 -5.14 5.67
N MET A 15 -5.52 -6.43 5.58
CA MET A 15 -5.03 -7.23 6.71
C MET A 15 -3.72 -6.67 7.29
N HIS A 16 -2.89 -6.03 6.44
CA HIS A 16 -1.66 -5.34 6.85
C HIS A 16 -1.88 -3.87 7.24
N ARG A 17 -3.13 -3.44 7.46
CA ARG A 17 -3.49 -2.05 7.78
C ARG A 17 -3.02 -1.04 6.72
N GLY A 18 -2.92 -1.50 5.48
CA GLY A 18 -2.56 -0.68 4.33
C GLY A 18 -3.76 -0.13 3.58
N ALA A 19 -3.47 0.53 2.46
CA ALA A 19 -4.44 1.04 1.52
C ALA A 19 -4.00 0.82 0.07
N ILE A 20 -4.97 0.69 -0.84
CA ILE A 20 -4.76 0.69 -2.28
C ILE A 20 -5.48 1.90 -2.87
N ASP A 21 -4.79 2.66 -3.71
CA ASP A 21 -5.35 3.73 -4.53
C ASP A 21 -5.12 3.41 -6.02
N VAL A 22 -6.00 3.90 -6.89
CA VAL A 22 -5.95 3.63 -8.33
C VAL A 22 -6.22 4.89 -9.12
N ARG A 23 -5.38 5.13 -10.12
CA ARG A 23 -5.66 6.11 -11.18
C ARG A 23 -5.52 5.43 -12.52
N SER A 24 -6.54 5.62 -13.36
CA SER A 24 -6.58 5.06 -14.71
C SER A 24 -6.93 6.16 -15.68
N LYS A 25 -6.29 6.14 -16.85
CA LYS A 25 -6.65 6.98 -17.98
C LYS A 25 -6.63 6.14 -19.25
N VAL A 26 -7.76 6.15 -19.96
CA VAL A 26 -7.94 5.37 -21.21
C VAL A 26 -6.86 5.78 -22.21
N GLY A 27 -6.19 4.77 -22.79
CA GLY A 27 -5.09 4.98 -23.74
C GLY A 27 -3.72 5.28 -23.11
N GLU A 28 -3.64 5.53 -21.80
CA GLU A 28 -2.38 5.80 -21.08
C GLU A 28 -2.03 4.71 -20.06
N GLY A 29 -3.04 3.98 -19.59
CA GLY A 29 -2.87 2.85 -18.69
C GLY A 29 -3.45 3.10 -17.31
N THR A 30 -3.04 2.27 -16.35
CA THR A 30 -3.54 2.29 -14.98
C THR A 30 -2.39 2.15 -14.00
N THR A 31 -2.37 3.00 -12.98
CA THR A 31 -1.42 2.96 -11.87
C THR A 31 -2.15 2.60 -10.59
N PHE A 32 -1.63 1.60 -9.88
CA PHE A 32 -2.07 1.21 -8.55
C PHE A 32 -0.99 1.60 -7.55
N TRP A 33 -1.36 2.30 -6.48
CA TRP A 33 -0.47 2.58 -5.36
C TRP A 33 -0.87 1.73 -4.16
N VAL A 34 0.09 1.02 -3.60
CA VAL A 34 -0.08 0.25 -2.36
C VAL A 34 0.69 0.96 -1.26
N LYS A 35 -0.02 1.37 -0.21
CA LYS A 35 0.55 2.00 0.98
C LYS A 35 0.51 1.00 2.13
N LEU A 36 1.67 0.74 2.73
CA LEU A 36 1.81 -0.12 3.90
C LEU A 36 2.49 0.67 5.02
N PRO A 37 2.20 0.39 6.30
CA PRO A 37 2.98 0.93 7.40
C PRO A 37 4.45 0.53 7.26
N ALA A 38 5.38 1.50 7.34
CA ALA A 38 6.81 1.27 7.12
C ALA A 38 7.47 0.42 8.22
N SER A 39 6.92 0.44 9.43
CA SER A 39 7.35 -0.36 10.59
C SER A 39 6.21 -0.38 11.62
N GLN A 40 6.06 -1.48 12.38
CA GLN A 40 5.18 -1.52 13.55
C GLN A 40 5.77 -0.77 14.75
N SER A 41 7.09 -0.56 14.76
CA SER A 41 7.80 0.24 15.75
C SER A 41 7.88 1.68 15.28
N ALA A 42 6.93 2.49 15.72
CA ALA A 42 7.13 3.93 15.72
C ALA A 42 8.29 4.27 16.66
N ARG A 43 9.28 5.01 16.13
CA ARG A 43 10.42 5.65 16.82
C ARG A 43 11.60 4.75 17.19
N HIS A 44 12.59 4.70 16.31
CA HIS A 44 13.96 4.94 16.74
C HIS A 44 14.22 6.42 16.50
N SER A 45 14.05 7.24 17.54
CA SER A 45 14.53 8.61 17.55
C SER A 45 16.05 8.58 17.60
N GLU A 46 16.70 8.99 16.52
CA GLU A 46 18.08 9.48 16.60
C GLU A 46 18.03 10.85 17.26
N GLU A 47 18.13 10.87 18.59
CA GLU A 47 18.46 12.07 19.37
C GLU A 47 19.73 11.73 20.15
N THR A 48 20.87 11.82 19.47
CA THR A 48 22.17 11.87 20.16
C THR A 48 22.36 13.30 20.62
N VAL A 49 22.19 13.50 21.92
CA VAL A 49 22.47 14.75 22.64
C VAL A 49 23.94 15.15 22.42
N ALA A 50 24.16 16.42 22.06
CA ALA A 50 25.44 17.10 22.09
C ALA A 50 25.64 17.82 23.43
#